data_AF-A0A7W3VPU3-F1
#
_entry.id   AF-A0A7W3VPU3-F1
#
_cell.length_a   1.000
_cell.length_b   1.000
_cell.length_c   1.000
_cell.angle_alpha   90.00
_cell.angle_beta   90.00
_cell.angle_gamma   90.00
#
_symmetry.space_group_name_H-M   'P 1'
#
loop_
_entity.id
_entity.type
_entity.pdbx_description
1 polymer ?
#
loop_
_entity_poly.entity_id
_entity_poly.type
_entity_poly.pdbx_seq_one_letter_code
_entity_poly.pdbx_strand_id
1 'polypeptide(L)'
;KKDFYTLIQEEFDITYDKTGKPFRMVTNYSNRKKKIINTEKPRKKEVYESERDFAKSVVMEIFYSSSKSTVSEIKIFKDKFPSVFKIMSYIKNECVELYTLLSHIEACCLLDCVALRFSKKYPDIPLWSIHDSLVTTENYLPLLKEEIERLLYDITTLKVNTKMEYW
;
A
#
# COMPACT_ATOMS: atom_id res chain seq x y z
N LYS A 1 17.74 6.45 6.15
CA LYS A 1 16.44 6.51 6.85
C LYS A 1 15.78 5.14 6.69
N LYS A 2 15.47 4.40 7.77
CA LYS A 2 14.74 3.13 7.67
C LYS A 2 13.29 3.43 7.22
N ASP A 3 12.73 2.59 6.35
CA ASP A 3 11.33 2.75 5.94
C ASP A 3 10.37 2.20 7.01
N PHE A 4 9.09 2.55 6.91
CA PHE A 4 8.07 2.17 7.89
C PHE A 4 7.97 0.65 8.08
N TYR A 5 8.05 -0.13 6.99
CA TYR A 5 7.92 -1.59 7.05
C TYR A 5 9.13 -2.25 7.72
N THR A 6 10.32 -1.69 7.51
CA THR A 6 11.56 -2.11 8.16
C THR A 6 11.55 -1.80 9.65
N LEU A 7 10.86 -0.74 10.06
CA LEU A 7 10.69 -0.42 11.48
C LEU A 7 9.71 -1.37 12.17
N ILE A 8 8.57 -1.66 11.54
CA ILE A 8 7.53 -2.47 12.18
C ILE A 8 7.82 -3.97 12.15
N GLN A 9 8.63 -4.46 11.19
CA GLN A 9 9.00 -5.87 11.16
C GLN A 9 9.76 -6.30 12.42
N GLU A 10 10.54 -5.39 13.02
CA GLU A 10 11.32 -5.65 14.24
C GLU A 10 10.41 -5.91 15.47
N GLU A 11 9.13 -5.56 15.38
CA GLU A 11 8.14 -5.71 16.44
C GLU A 11 7.27 -6.96 16.29
N PHE A 12 7.32 -7.64 15.13
CA PHE A 12 6.53 -8.83 14.88
C PHE A 12 7.30 -10.11 15.25
N ASP A 13 6.60 -11.06 15.87
CA ASP A 13 7.10 -12.42 16.10
C ASP A 13 7.06 -13.23 14.79
N ILE A 14 8.07 -13.05 13.93
CA ILE A 14 8.13 -13.69 12.61
C ILE A 14 8.55 -15.17 12.72
N THR A 15 7.79 -16.07 12.08
CA THR A 15 8.12 -17.48 11.95
C THR A 15 8.77 -17.80 10.60
N TYR A 16 9.78 -18.69 10.59
CA TYR A 16 10.56 -19.04 9.41
C TYR A 16 10.39 -20.50 8.99
N ASP A 17 10.32 -20.75 7.69
CA ASP A 17 10.23 -22.09 7.13
C ASP A 17 11.59 -22.81 7.17
N LYS A 18 11.62 -24.10 6.85
CA LYS A 18 12.84 -24.92 6.70
C LYS A 18 13.86 -24.32 5.72
N THR A 19 13.42 -23.44 4.83
CA THR A 19 14.24 -22.72 3.85
C THR A 19 14.74 -21.36 4.35
N GLY A 20 14.41 -20.97 5.59
CA GLY A 20 14.77 -19.66 6.17
C GLY A 20 13.88 -18.51 5.70
N LYS A 21 12.81 -18.77 4.94
CA LYS A 21 11.87 -17.73 4.50
C LYS A 21 10.76 -17.46 5.54
N PRO A 22 10.40 -16.20 5.79
CA PRO A 22 9.30 -15.88 6.69
C PRO A 22 7.97 -16.40 6.14
N PHE A 23 7.12 -16.95 7.02
CA PHE A 23 5.81 -17.45 6.64
C PHE A 23 4.75 -17.15 7.70
N ARG A 24 3.49 -17.14 7.28
CA ARG A 24 2.31 -16.99 8.14
C ARG A 24 1.26 -18.03 7.80
N MET A 25 0.54 -18.50 8.82
CA MET A 25 -0.66 -19.32 8.62
C MET A 25 -1.88 -18.40 8.54
N VAL A 26 -2.41 -18.23 7.34
CA VAL A 26 -3.59 -17.38 7.09
C VAL A 26 -4.85 -18.23 6.97
N THR A 27 -5.98 -17.70 7.43
CA THR A 27 -7.29 -18.33 7.22
C THR A 27 -7.99 -17.68 6.04
N ASN A 28 -8.42 -18.48 5.06
CA ASN A 28 -9.18 -17.94 3.93
C ASN A 28 -10.58 -17.51 4.40
N TYR A 29 -10.78 -16.20 4.57
CA TYR A 29 -12.10 -15.63 4.72
C TYR A 29 -12.77 -15.57 3.34
N SER A 30 -13.43 -16.64 2.93
CA SER A 30 -14.37 -16.55 1.81
C SER A 30 -15.65 -15.88 2.33
N ASN A 31 -16.03 -14.73 1.76
CA ASN A 31 -17.27 -14.01 2.05
C ASN A 31 -18.56 -14.79 1.72
N ARG A 32 -18.49 -16.09 1.41
CA ARG A 32 -19.69 -16.92 1.31
C ARG A 32 -20.19 -17.24 2.71
N LYS A 33 -21.31 -16.58 3.07
CA LYS A 33 -22.26 -17.04 4.08
C LYS A 33 -22.46 -18.56 3.96
N LYS A 34 -21.71 -19.34 4.74
CA LYS A 34 -22.06 -20.71 5.08
C LYS A 34 -21.70 -20.91 6.54
N LYS A 35 -22.75 -20.89 7.37
CA LYS A 35 -22.80 -21.65 8.63
C LYS A 35 -22.37 -23.08 8.28
N ILE A 36 -21.11 -23.43 8.53
CA ILE A 36 -20.69 -24.81 8.66
C ILE A 36 -20.00 -24.93 10.01
N ILE A 37 -20.59 -25.83 10.78
CA ILE A 37 -20.26 -26.29 12.11
C ILE A 37 -18.86 -26.93 12.09
N ASN A 38 -18.00 -26.55 13.04
CA ASN A 38 -16.85 -27.31 13.55
C ASN A 38 -16.03 -28.15 12.55
N THR A 39 -15.59 -27.56 11.44
CA THR A 39 -14.42 -28.06 10.70
C THR A 39 -13.30 -27.05 10.85
N GLU A 40 -12.11 -27.51 11.27
CA GLU A 40 -10.91 -26.69 11.34
C GLU A 40 -10.76 -25.95 10.01
N LYS A 41 -10.88 -24.62 10.05
CA LYS A 41 -10.81 -23.78 8.86
C LYS A 41 -9.49 -24.07 8.13
N PRO A 42 -9.49 -24.30 6.81
CA PRO A 42 -8.26 -24.58 6.09
C PRO A 42 -7.30 -23.39 6.26
N ARG A 43 -6.17 -23.63 6.92
CA ARG A 43 -5.10 -22.66 7.07
C ARG A 43 -4.16 -22.80 5.88
N LYS A 44 -3.99 -21.74 5.09
CA LYS A 44 -3.01 -21.70 4.01
C LYS A 44 -1.69 -21.18 4.60
N LYS A 45 -0.60 -21.85 4.26
CA LYS A 45 0.74 -21.32 4.52
C LYS A 45 1.08 -20.31 3.44
N GLU A 46 1.29 -19.06 3.83
CA GLU A 46 1.76 -18.00 2.95
C GLU A 46 3.23 -17.72 3.28
N VAL A 47 4.09 -17.85 2.26
CA VAL A 47 5.54 -17.66 2.39
C VAL A 47 5.91 -16.35 1.72
N TYR A 48 6.74 -15.57 2.37
CA TYR A 48 7.19 -14.27 1.91
C TYR A 48 8.68 -14.32 1.57
N GLU A 49 9.09 -13.48 0.61
CA GLU A 49 10.50 -13.41 0.18
C GLU A 49 11.39 -12.74 1.23
N SER A 50 10.85 -11.74 1.95
CA SER A 50 11.56 -11.00 3.00
C SER A 50 10.67 -10.68 4.20
N GLU A 51 11.28 -10.35 5.34
CA GLU A 51 10.57 -9.87 6.54
C GLU A 51 9.80 -8.58 6.26
N ARG A 52 10.33 -7.76 5.36
CA ARG A 52 9.69 -6.53 4.92
C ARG A 52 8.41 -6.81 4.13
N ASP A 53 8.42 -7.83 3.27
CA ASP A 53 7.24 -8.25 2.51
C ASP A 53 6.18 -8.86 3.44
N PHE A 54 6.61 -9.62 4.44
CA PHE A 54 5.73 -10.09 5.52
C PHE A 54 5.09 -8.90 6.25
N ALA A 55 5.90 -7.94 6.73
CA ALA A 55 5.42 -6.78 7.46
C ALA A 55 4.47 -5.93 6.62
N LYS A 56 4.75 -5.76 5.32
CA LYS A 56 3.87 -5.09 4.36
C LYS A 56 2.51 -5.80 4.26
N SER A 57 2.51 -7.11 4.08
CA SER A 57 1.28 -7.91 4.00
C SER A 57 0.45 -7.78 5.28
N VAL A 58 1.09 -7.94 6.44
CA VAL A 58 0.44 -7.81 7.75
C VAL A 58 -0.15 -6.42 7.94
N VAL A 59 0.61 -5.35 7.71
CA VAL A 59 0.11 -3.97 7.85
C VAL A 59 -1.10 -3.71 6.96
N MET A 60 -1.06 -4.16 5.70
CA MET A 60 -2.19 -4.01 4.79
C MET A 60 -3.42 -4.77 5.33
N GLU A 61 -3.24 -6.01 5.80
CA GLU A 61 -4.33 -6.74 6.45
C GLU A 61 -4.89 -5.98 7.66
N ILE A 62 -4.04 -5.37 8.50
CA ILE A 62 -4.48 -4.57 9.66
C ILE A 62 -5.34 -3.39 9.20
N PHE A 63 -4.91 -2.65 8.17
CA PHE A 63 -5.64 -1.49 7.66
C PHE A 63 -7.00 -1.85 7.06
N TYR A 64 -7.11 -3.02 6.42
CA TYR A 64 -8.36 -3.49 5.84
C TYR A 64 -9.19 -4.37 6.79
N SER A 65 -8.65 -4.81 7.92
CA SER A 65 -9.33 -5.63 8.92
C SER A 65 -10.35 -4.86 9.75
N SER A 66 -11.35 -5.56 10.30
CA SER A 66 -12.25 -4.98 11.28
C SER A 66 -11.50 -4.56 12.54
N SER A 67 -11.86 -3.42 13.12
CA SER A 67 -11.34 -2.92 14.40
C SER A 67 -11.55 -3.86 15.58
N LYS A 68 -12.44 -4.87 15.43
CA LYS A 68 -12.74 -5.90 16.44
C LYS A 68 -11.86 -7.14 16.33
N SER A 69 -10.93 -7.19 15.38
CA SER A 69 -10.08 -8.36 15.16
C SER A 69 -9.13 -8.59 16.33
N THR A 70 -8.95 -9.85 16.73
CA THR A 70 -8.16 -10.26 17.89
C THR A 70 -6.80 -10.86 17.54
N VAL A 71 -6.40 -10.73 16.27
CA VAL A 71 -5.12 -11.21 15.73
C VAL A 71 -3.96 -10.55 16.49
N SER A 72 -2.93 -11.34 16.82
CA SER A 72 -1.76 -10.91 17.61
C SER A 72 -1.09 -9.65 17.04
N GLU A 73 -0.92 -9.64 15.72
CA GLU A 73 -0.24 -8.60 14.96
C GLU A 73 -0.99 -7.26 15.05
N ILE A 74 -2.33 -7.29 15.14
CA ILE A 74 -3.16 -6.09 15.34
C ILE A 74 -2.94 -5.53 16.75
N LYS A 75 -2.80 -6.39 17.77
CA LYS A 75 -2.53 -5.94 19.14
C LYS A 75 -1.18 -5.26 19.23
N ILE A 76 -0.13 -5.90 18.70
CA ILE A 76 1.23 -5.34 18.62
C ILE A 76 1.20 -3.99 17.90
N PHE A 77 0.54 -3.93 16.73
CA PHE A 77 0.41 -2.68 15.97
C PHE A 77 -0.30 -1.58 16.77
N LYS A 78 -1.38 -1.92 17.45
CA LYS A 78 -2.16 -0.97 18.27
C LYS A 78 -1.35 -0.44 19.45
N ASP A 79 -0.53 -1.27 20.06
CA ASP A 79 0.30 -0.88 21.20
C ASP A 79 1.48 -0.01 20.77
N LYS A 80 2.10 -0.32 19.62
CA LYS A 80 3.25 0.44 19.08
C LYS A 80 2.86 1.72 18.35
N PHE A 81 1.74 1.70 17.62
CA PHE A 81 1.26 2.82 16.82
C PHE A 81 -0.20 3.19 17.14
N PRO A 82 -0.53 3.54 18.40
CA PRO A 82 -1.91 3.76 18.84
C PRO A 82 -2.58 4.92 18.11
N SER A 83 -1.84 6.00 17.83
CA SER A 83 -2.37 7.17 17.10
C SER A 83 -2.71 6.83 15.66
N VAL A 84 -1.83 6.09 14.96
CA VAL A 84 -2.08 5.64 13.59
C VAL A 84 -3.29 4.72 13.55
N PHE A 85 -3.36 3.73 14.46
CA PHE A 85 -4.48 2.81 14.54
C PHE A 85 -5.82 3.53 14.77
N LYS A 86 -5.85 4.55 15.64
CA LYS A 86 -7.04 5.37 15.89
C LYS A 86 -7.47 6.14 14.65
N ILE A 87 -6.54 6.79 13.94
CA ILE A 87 -6.83 7.54 12.72
C ILE A 87 -7.39 6.60 11.64
N MET A 88 -6.72 5.47 11.39
CA MET A 88 -7.18 4.50 10.40
C MET A 88 -8.54 3.92 10.75
N SER A 89 -8.79 3.62 12.04
CA SER A 89 -10.09 3.16 12.52
C SER A 89 -11.18 4.21 12.34
N TYR A 90 -10.87 5.49 12.59
CA TYR A 90 -11.82 6.58 12.41
C TYR A 90 -12.19 6.74 10.94
N ILE A 91 -11.20 6.82 10.04
CA ILE A 91 -11.42 6.92 8.59
C ILE A 91 -12.33 5.79 8.11
N LYS A 92 -12.03 4.56 8.55
CA LYS A 92 -12.77 3.37 8.13
C LYS A 92 -14.23 3.35 8.60
N ASN A 93 -14.52 3.81 9.82
CA ASN A 93 -15.86 3.70 10.39
C ASN A 93 -16.74 4.92 10.07
N GLU A 94 -16.14 6.11 9.94
CA GLU A 94 -16.89 7.37 9.90
C GLU A 94 -16.79 8.11 8.55
N CYS A 95 -15.87 7.71 7.66
CA CYS A 95 -15.63 8.41 6.40
C CYS A 95 -16.00 7.54 5.19
N VAL A 96 -14.98 7.05 4.49
CA VAL A 96 -15.12 6.25 3.27
C VAL A 96 -14.21 5.04 3.37
N GLU A 97 -14.49 4.04 2.55
CA GLU A 97 -13.60 2.89 2.42
C GLU A 97 -12.17 3.35 2.08
N LEU A 98 -11.19 2.81 2.81
CA LEU A 98 -9.80 3.25 2.73
C LEU A 98 -9.26 3.18 1.29
N TYR A 99 -9.65 2.14 0.54
CA TYR A 99 -9.22 2.01 -0.86
C TYR A 99 -9.72 3.18 -1.72
N THR A 100 -10.96 3.64 -1.48
CA THR A 100 -11.56 4.75 -2.22
C THR A 100 -10.85 6.06 -1.88
N LEU A 101 -10.53 6.28 -0.60
CA LEU A 101 -9.77 7.46 -0.18
C LEU A 101 -8.38 7.49 -0.84
N LEU A 102 -7.65 6.38 -0.78
CA LEU A 102 -6.29 6.30 -1.34
C LEU A 102 -6.29 6.51 -2.85
N SER A 103 -7.22 5.89 -3.58
CA SER A 103 -7.34 6.10 -5.04
C SER A 103 -7.67 7.55 -5.40
N HIS A 104 -8.52 8.24 -4.61
CA HIS A 104 -8.79 9.66 -4.87
C HIS A 104 -7.60 10.56 -4.57
N ILE A 105 -6.86 10.29 -3.48
CA ILE A 105 -5.63 11.02 -3.16
C ILE A 105 -4.61 10.85 -4.29
N GLU A 106 -4.44 9.62 -4.78
CA GLU A 106 -3.54 9.31 -5.89
C GLU A 106 -3.93 10.03 -7.18
N ALA A 107 -5.21 9.99 -7.58
CA ALA A 107 -5.70 10.71 -8.75
C ALA A 107 -5.51 12.22 -8.62
N CYS A 108 -5.79 12.81 -7.45
CA CYS A 108 -5.60 14.23 -7.19
C CYS A 108 -4.12 14.63 -7.28
N CYS A 109 -3.23 13.86 -6.66
CA CYS A 109 -1.79 14.13 -6.72
C CYS A 109 -1.26 14.00 -8.16
N LEU A 110 -1.61 12.94 -8.87
CA LEU A 110 -1.01 12.64 -10.17
C LEU A 110 -1.67 13.40 -11.32
N LEU A 111 -3.00 13.43 -11.39
CA LEU A 111 -3.72 14.03 -12.52
C LEU A 111 -3.94 15.52 -12.29
N ASP A 112 -4.56 15.88 -11.16
CA ASP A 112 -4.98 17.26 -10.92
C ASP A 112 -3.81 18.19 -10.58
N CYS A 113 -2.73 17.65 -10.02
CA CYS A 113 -1.55 18.42 -9.66
C CYS A 113 -0.39 18.20 -10.63
N VAL A 114 0.11 16.96 -10.77
CA VAL A 114 1.33 16.70 -11.56
C VAL A 114 1.08 16.87 -13.05
N ALA A 115 0.10 16.16 -13.63
CA ALA A 115 -0.18 16.20 -15.06
C ALA A 115 -0.57 17.61 -15.53
N LEU A 116 -1.39 18.32 -14.74
CA LEU A 116 -1.78 19.70 -15.04
C LEU A 116 -0.58 20.66 -15.03
N ARG A 117 0.34 20.53 -14.06
CA ARG A 117 1.55 21.37 -14.02
C ARG A 117 2.50 21.04 -15.15
N PHE A 118 2.64 19.75 -15.48
CA PHE A 118 3.47 19.31 -16.59
C PHE A 118 2.94 19.84 -17.93
N SER A 119 1.64 19.70 -18.22
CA SER A 119 1.05 20.15 -19.48
C SER A 119 1.11 21.66 -19.66
N LYS A 120 0.98 22.43 -18.56
CA LYS A 120 1.16 23.89 -18.58
C LYS A 120 2.61 24.29 -18.87
N LYS A 121 3.58 23.53 -18.37
CA LYS A 121 5.02 23.80 -18.56
C LYS A 121 5.50 23.35 -19.94
N TYR A 122 4.93 22.27 -20.47
CA TYR A 122 5.29 21.64 -21.74
C TYR A 122 4.05 21.38 -22.61
N PRO A 123 3.43 22.42 -23.19
CA PRO A 123 2.17 22.28 -23.92
C PRO A 123 2.28 21.44 -25.21
N ASP A 124 3.48 21.38 -25.80
CA ASP A 124 3.74 20.64 -27.05
C ASP A 124 4.06 19.16 -26.81
N ILE A 125 4.25 18.74 -25.56
CA ILE A 125 4.54 17.34 -25.22
C ILE A 125 3.21 16.60 -25.02
N PRO A 126 2.93 15.55 -25.80
CA PRO A 126 1.75 14.73 -25.59
C PRO A 126 1.80 14.05 -24.22
N LEU A 127 0.69 14.14 -23.49
CA LEU A 127 0.55 13.54 -22.16
C LEU A 127 -0.80 12.83 -22.05
N TRP A 128 -0.76 11.57 -21.65
CA TRP A 128 -1.94 10.76 -21.35
C TRP A 128 -1.82 10.15 -19.97
N SER A 129 -2.94 9.68 -19.43
CA SER A 129 -2.98 8.92 -18.18
C SER A 129 -3.56 7.53 -18.43
N ILE A 130 -2.92 6.51 -17.89
CA ILE A 130 -3.44 5.15 -17.80
C ILE A 130 -3.43 4.78 -16.32
N HIS A 131 -4.60 4.78 -15.67
CA HIS A 131 -4.72 4.62 -14.22
C HIS A 131 -3.82 5.60 -13.44
N ASP A 132 -2.87 5.07 -12.67
CA ASP A 132 -1.87 5.73 -11.85
C ASP A 132 -0.56 6.04 -12.61
N SER A 133 -0.57 5.92 -13.93
CA SER A 133 0.59 6.12 -14.78
C SER A 133 0.38 7.28 -15.74
N LEU A 134 1.42 8.10 -15.93
CA LEU A 134 1.47 9.12 -16.96
C LEU A 134 2.33 8.65 -18.14
N VAL A 135 1.82 8.87 -19.34
CA VAL A 135 2.38 8.34 -20.59
C VAL A 135 2.70 9.49 -21.52
N THR A 136 3.87 9.43 -22.14
CA THR A 136 4.32 10.35 -23.19
C THR A 136 5.10 9.58 -24.25
N THR A 137 5.58 10.27 -25.28
CA THR A 137 6.45 9.67 -26.30
C THR A 137 7.84 9.38 -25.73
N GLU A 138 8.49 8.34 -26.24
CA GLU A 138 9.77 7.82 -25.71
C GLU A 138 10.85 8.89 -25.51
N ASN A 139 10.94 9.85 -26.44
CA ASN A 139 11.91 10.95 -26.39
C ASN A 139 11.77 11.84 -25.14
N TYR A 140 10.57 11.93 -24.56
CA TYR A 140 10.27 12.76 -23.39
C TYR A 140 10.12 11.97 -22.10
N LEU A 141 10.25 10.64 -22.13
CA LEU A 141 10.06 9.79 -20.95
C LEU A 141 11.02 10.13 -19.79
N PRO A 142 12.33 10.41 -20.02
CA PRO A 142 13.22 10.81 -18.94
C PRO A 142 12.83 12.14 -18.30
N LEU A 143 12.42 13.12 -19.12
CA LEU A 143 11.96 14.43 -18.66
C LEU A 143 10.67 14.29 -17.84
N LEU A 144 9.71 13.51 -18.33
CA LEU A 144 8.46 13.25 -17.62
C LEU A 144 8.74 12.60 -16.26
N LYS A 145 9.63 11.60 -16.22
CA LYS A 145 10.02 10.95 -14.96
C LYS A 145 10.58 11.95 -13.94
N GLU A 146 11.55 12.77 -14.35
CA GLU A 146 12.17 13.77 -13.47
C GLU A 146 11.13 14.77 -12.93
N GLU A 147 10.25 15.26 -13.80
CA GLU A 147 9.21 16.20 -13.40
C GLU A 147 8.14 15.57 -12.49
N ILE A 148 7.76 14.32 -12.72
CA ILE A 148 6.85 13.59 -11.83
C ILE A 148 7.48 13.46 -10.44
N GLU A 149 8.72 12.98 -10.35
CA GLU A 149 9.39 12.78 -9.07
C GLU A 149 9.57 14.12 -8.32
N ARG A 150 9.94 15.18 -9.04
CA ARG A 150 10.07 16.54 -8.49
C ARG A 150 8.74 17.09 -8.00
N LEU A 151 7.69 17.06 -8.83
CA LEU A 151 6.38 17.61 -8.49
C LEU A 151 5.69 16.83 -7.37
N LEU A 152 5.79 15.50 -7.37
CA LEU A 152 5.28 14.68 -6.26
C LEU A 152 6.01 14.99 -4.96
N TYR A 153 7.33 15.20 -5.00
CA TYR A 153 8.08 15.64 -3.84
C TYR A 153 7.62 17.02 -3.34
N ASP A 154 7.41 17.98 -4.24
CA ASP A 154 6.92 19.31 -3.87
C ASP A 154 5.54 19.27 -3.19
N ILE A 155 4.65 18.38 -3.65
CA ILE A 155 3.27 18.27 -3.15
C ILE A 155 3.23 17.48 -1.83
N THR A 156 3.94 16.36 -1.76
CA THR A 156 3.78 15.38 -0.68
C THR A 156 4.92 15.40 0.33
N THR A 157 6.05 16.03 -0.01
CA THR A 157 7.34 15.93 0.71
C THR A 157 7.94 14.51 0.76
N LEU A 158 7.35 13.56 0.02
CA LEU A 158 7.80 12.17 -0.04
C LEU A 158 8.66 11.97 -1.27
N LYS A 159 9.82 11.33 -1.08
CA LYS A 159 10.67 10.90 -2.19
C LYS A 159 10.05 9.66 -2.83
N VAL A 160 9.45 9.85 -4.01
CA VAL A 160 8.87 8.79 -4.82
C VAL A 160 9.95 8.21 -5.73
N ASN A 161 9.85 6.92 -6.04
CA ASN A 161 10.67 6.27 -7.06
C ASN A 161 9.73 5.69 -8.11
N THR A 162 9.81 6.22 -9.33
CA THR A 162 8.95 5.79 -10.44
C THR A 162 9.71 4.87 -11.38
N LYS A 163 9.01 3.88 -11.93
CA LYS A 163 9.54 2.98 -12.95
C LYS A 163 9.15 3.50 -14.33
N MET A 164 10.04 3.31 -15.30
CA MET A 164 9.76 3.55 -16.71
C MET A 164 9.38 2.22 -17.35
N GLU A 165 8.27 2.21 -18.08
CA GLU A 165 7.75 1.04 -18.79
C GLU A 165 7.45 1.44 -20.24
N TYR A 166 7.75 0.53 -21.17
CA TYR A 166 7.57 0.73 -22.61
C TYR A 166 6.43 -0.17 -23.08
N TRP A 167 5.54 0.37 -23.90
CA TRP A 167 4.28 -0.24 -24.33
C TRP A 167 4.21 -0.29 -25.86
#